data_AF-A0A444YQR6-F1
#
_entry.id   AF-A0A444YQR6-F1
#
_cell.length_a   1.000
_cell.length_b   1.000
_cell.length_c   1.000
_cell.angle_alpha   90.00
_cell.angle_beta   90.00
_cell.angle_gamma   90.00
#
_symmetry.space_group_name_H-M   'P 1'
#
loop_
_entity.id
_entity.type
_entity.pdbx_description
1 polymer ?
#
loop_
_entity_poly.entity_id
_entity_poly.type
_entity_poly.pdbx_seq_one_letter_code
_entity_poly.pdbx_strand_id
1 'polypeptide(L)'
;MSECLVTPMFYHGGNFKKDSEGFLSYMHGKVHRWPPMDVDLINYFDLVALFKELGYVEFKTIYWCDMTASDMESGRHAIHGDKEINELREDFNKNRHTDEFYIYFDHPVDLPEVIGKGVGEDVVISSDDISLKSSSFSSDDGYKSTEDEAYKPPLPGYESDDSGSDDSLNKKKNK
;
A
#
# COMPACT_ATOMS: atom_id res chain seq x y z
N MET A 1 -18.35 -20.25 -9.07
CA MET A 1 -18.44 -18.83 -8.70
C MET A 1 -18.00 -18.08 -9.93
N SER A 2 -18.77 -17.11 -10.41
CA SER A 2 -18.36 -16.31 -11.56
C SER A 2 -17.22 -15.42 -11.10
N GLU A 3 -16.03 -15.56 -11.69
CA GLU A 3 -14.91 -14.66 -11.41
C GLU A 3 -15.33 -13.24 -11.82
N CYS A 4 -15.47 -12.35 -10.83
CA CYS A 4 -15.86 -10.97 -11.08
C CYS A 4 -14.59 -10.15 -11.29
N LEU A 5 -13.96 -10.36 -12.45
CA LEU A 5 -12.73 -9.69 -12.82
C LEU A 5 -13.00 -8.22 -13.14
N VAL A 6 -12.29 -7.35 -12.44
CA VAL A 6 -12.36 -5.90 -12.57
C VAL A 6 -10.97 -5.34 -12.80
N THR A 7 -10.87 -4.23 -13.54
CA THR A 7 -9.63 -3.50 -13.75
C THR A 7 -9.59 -2.31 -12.80
N PRO A 8 -8.75 -2.31 -11.75
CA PRO A 8 -8.56 -1.13 -10.91
C PRO A 8 -7.82 -0.02 -11.67
N MET A 9 -8.42 1.17 -11.65
CA MET A 9 -7.92 2.42 -12.19
C MET A 9 -7.58 3.34 -11.01
N PHE A 10 -6.29 3.41 -10.68
CA PHE A 10 -5.81 4.19 -9.54
C PHE A 10 -5.50 5.61 -9.97
N TYR A 11 -6.20 6.57 -9.39
CA TYR A 11 -5.91 8.00 -9.47
C TYR A 11 -5.04 8.36 -8.26
N HIS A 12 -3.81 8.80 -8.51
CA HIS A 12 -2.79 9.00 -7.47
C HIS A 12 -1.90 10.21 -7.77
N GLY A 13 -1.10 10.64 -6.78
CA GLY A 13 -0.23 11.82 -6.86
C GLY A 13 -0.96 13.16 -6.98
N GLY A 14 -2.29 13.15 -6.82
CA GLY A 14 -3.14 14.33 -6.85
C GLY A 14 -3.97 14.45 -5.59
N ASN A 15 -4.81 15.48 -5.57
CA ASN A 15 -5.68 15.73 -4.42
C ASN A 15 -7.01 16.33 -4.87
N PHE A 16 -8.04 16.18 -4.06
CA PHE A 16 -9.34 16.79 -4.36
C PHE A 16 -9.33 18.28 -4.01
N LYS A 17 -9.82 19.12 -4.94
CA LYS A 17 -10.01 20.56 -4.74
C LYS A 17 -11.36 21.01 -5.31
N LYS A 18 -11.97 21.99 -4.64
CA LYS A 18 -13.11 22.72 -5.19
C LYS A 18 -12.60 23.89 -6.03
N ASP A 19 -13.20 24.09 -7.20
CA ASP A 19 -12.95 25.27 -8.01
C ASP A 19 -13.72 26.50 -7.51
N SER A 20 -13.66 27.61 -8.27
CA SER A 20 -14.37 28.86 -7.94
C SER A 20 -15.90 28.75 -7.98
N GLU A 21 -16.42 27.75 -8.67
CA GLU A 21 -17.86 27.48 -8.80
C GLU A 21 -18.35 26.46 -7.75
N GLY A 22 -17.41 25.87 -6.99
CA GLY A 22 -17.69 24.92 -5.92
C GLY A 22 -17.66 23.46 -6.37
N PHE A 23 -17.34 23.17 -7.63
CA PHE A 23 -17.26 21.80 -8.13
C PHE A 23 -15.99 21.11 -7.65
N LEU A 24 -16.16 19.91 -7.11
CA LEU A 24 -15.04 19.08 -6.68
C LEU A 24 -14.39 18.45 -7.92
N SER A 25 -13.07 18.52 -8.00
CA SER A 25 -12.25 17.88 -9.04
C SER A 25 -10.98 17.28 -8.44
N TYR A 26 -10.46 16.23 -9.07
CA TYR A 26 -9.18 15.62 -8.69
C TYR A 26 -8.05 16.27 -9.51
N MET A 27 -7.13 16.97 -8.83
CA MET A 27 -6.15 17.85 -9.46
C MET A 27 -4.75 17.27 -9.41
N HIS A 28 -3.98 17.48 -10.49
CA HIS A 28 -2.56 17.07 -10.65
C HIS A 28 -2.29 15.56 -10.55
N GLY A 29 -3.36 14.76 -10.56
CA GLY A 29 -3.29 13.31 -10.50
C GLY A 29 -2.75 12.65 -11.75
N LYS A 30 -2.23 11.44 -11.56
CA LYS A 30 -1.93 10.47 -12.60
C LYS A 30 -2.90 9.30 -12.48
N VAL A 31 -3.07 8.56 -13.57
CA VAL A 31 -3.89 7.35 -13.59
C VAL A 31 -2.99 6.15 -13.87
N HIS A 32 -3.08 5.13 -13.04
CA HIS A 32 -2.44 3.83 -13.24
C HIS A 32 -3.51 2.76 -13.45
N ARG A 33 -3.35 1.96 -14.50
CA ARG A 33 -4.25 0.84 -14.84
C ARG A 33 -3.59 -0.46 -14.40
N TRP A 34 -4.18 -1.12 -13.41
CA TRP A 34 -3.75 -2.44 -12.98
C TRP A 34 -4.29 -3.56 -13.90
N PRO A 35 -3.65 -4.74 -13.94
CA PRO A 35 -4.24 -5.91 -14.57
C PRO A 35 -5.60 -6.26 -13.95
N PRO A 36 -6.50 -6.93 -14.69
CA PRO A 36 -7.76 -7.42 -14.12
C PRO A 36 -7.52 -8.32 -12.90
N MET A 37 -8.31 -8.11 -11.86
CA MET A 37 -8.27 -8.87 -10.61
C MET A 37 -9.66 -9.21 -10.12
N ASP A 38 -9.77 -10.28 -9.34
CA ASP A 38 -11.03 -10.68 -8.75
C ASP A 38 -11.38 -9.75 -7.58
N VAL A 39 -12.43 -8.94 -7.73
CA VAL A 39 -12.88 -8.02 -6.67
C VAL A 39 -13.18 -8.74 -5.36
N ASP A 40 -13.58 -10.02 -5.44
CA ASP A 40 -13.94 -10.81 -4.26
C ASP A 40 -12.73 -11.11 -3.38
N LEU A 41 -11.52 -10.99 -3.92
CA LEU A 41 -10.25 -11.25 -3.24
C LEU A 41 -9.54 -9.98 -2.77
N ILE A 42 -10.02 -8.79 -3.18
CA ILE A 42 -9.41 -7.52 -2.80
C ILE A 42 -9.92 -7.11 -1.41
N ASN A 43 -8.97 -6.87 -0.50
CA ASN A 43 -9.22 -6.19 0.77
C ASN A 43 -8.51 -4.83 0.83
N TYR A 44 -8.70 -4.11 1.92
CA TYR A 44 -8.13 -2.78 2.12
C TYR A 44 -6.60 -2.77 2.08
N PHE A 45 -5.96 -3.78 2.69
CA PHE A 45 -4.51 -3.86 2.69
C PHE A 45 -3.94 -4.14 1.31
N ASP A 46 -4.68 -4.84 0.44
CA ASP A 46 -4.28 -5.03 -0.95
C ASP A 46 -4.27 -3.69 -1.72
N LEU A 47 -5.31 -2.87 -1.56
CA LEU A 47 -5.33 -1.52 -2.16
C LEU A 47 -4.16 -0.66 -1.67
N VAL A 48 -3.83 -0.75 -0.39
CA VAL A 48 -2.67 -0.05 0.20
C VAL A 48 -1.35 -0.59 -0.34
N ALA A 49 -1.22 -1.90 -0.50
CA ALA A 49 -0.02 -2.53 -1.04
C ALA A 49 0.21 -2.12 -2.50
N LEU A 50 -0.82 -2.23 -3.34
CA LEU A 50 -0.78 -1.78 -4.74
C LEU A 50 -0.42 -0.30 -4.85
N PHE A 51 -0.95 0.54 -3.97
CA PHE A 51 -0.59 1.95 -3.95
C PHE A 51 0.89 2.18 -3.60
N LYS A 52 1.44 1.42 -2.65
CA LYS A 52 2.87 1.48 -2.30
C LYS A 52 3.78 1.01 -3.43
N GLU A 53 3.33 0.05 -4.25
CA GLU A 53 4.07 -0.37 -5.45
C GLU A 53 4.25 0.76 -6.47
N LEU A 54 3.39 1.79 -6.45
CA LEU A 54 3.55 3.00 -7.27
C LEU A 54 4.64 3.95 -6.74
N GLY A 55 5.28 3.63 -5.60
CA GLY A 55 6.39 4.37 -5.01
C GLY A 55 6.01 5.40 -3.95
N TYR A 56 4.75 5.39 -3.48
CA TYR A 56 4.29 6.32 -2.45
C TYR A 56 4.38 5.72 -1.05
N VAL A 57 4.73 6.58 -0.08
CA VAL A 57 4.84 6.19 1.33
C VAL A 57 3.52 6.40 2.07
N GLU A 58 2.82 7.48 1.77
CA GLU A 58 1.61 7.89 2.46
C GLU A 58 0.55 8.47 1.51
N PHE A 59 -0.68 8.41 1.98
CA PHE A 59 -1.86 9.07 1.42
C PHE A 59 -2.75 9.50 2.58
N LYS A 60 -3.63 10.45 2.34
CA LYS A 60 -4.56 10.96 3.36
C LYS A 60 -5.79 10.06 3.47
N THR A 61 -6.46 9.81 2.36
CA THR A 61 -7.68 8.99 2.30
C THR A 61 -7.81 8.33 0.93
N ILE A 62 -8.32 7.09 0.90
CA ILE A 62 -8.71 6.42 -0.33
C ILE A 62 -10.21 6.66 -0.55
N TYR A 63 -10.61 6.90 -1.78
CA TYR A 63 -12.00 7.05 -2.16
C TYR A 63 -12.33 6.15 -3.35
N TRP A 64 -13.56 5.66 -3.40
CA TRP A 64 -14.18 5.24 -4.66
C TRP A 64 -15.30 6.23 -5.02
N CYS A 65 -15.63 6.32 -6.31
CA CYS A 65 -16.72 7.18 -6.77
C CYS A 65 -17.81 6.35 -7.43
N ASP A 66 -19.05 6.52 -6.97
CA ASP A 66 -20.25 6.02 -7.61
C ASP A 66 -20.44 6.76 -8.94
N MET A 67 -20.39 6.02 -10.05
CA MET A 67 -20.56 6.57 -11.40
C MET A 67 -22.00 6.94 -11.73
N THR A 68 -22.97 6.50 -10.92
CA THR A 68 -24.39 6.82 -11.08
C THR A 68 -24.78 8.13 -10.39
N ALA A 69 -23.91 8.67 -9.54
CA ALA A 69 -24.13 9.94 -8.87
C ALA A 69 -24.11 11.13 -9.84
N SER A 70 -24.89 12.17 -9.52
CA SER A 70 -24.99 13.38 -10.35
C SER A 70 -23.68 14.16 -10.44
N ASP A 71 -22.84 14.06 -9.40
CA ASP A 71 -21.59 14.79 -9.27
C ASP A 71 -20.59 14.02 -8.39
N MET A 72 -19.31 14.38 -8.49
CA MET A 72 -18.24 13.69 -7.78
C MET A 72 -18.25 13.94 -6.27
N GLU A 73 -18.84 15.04 -5.78
CA GLU A 73 -18.91 15.27 -4.34
C GLU A 73 -19.95 14.36 -3.68
N SER A 74 -21.11 14.19 -4.31
CA SER A 74 -22.18 13.32 -3.82
C SER A 74 -21.87 11.82 -4.00
N GLY A 75 -21.16 11.45 -5.06
CA GLY A 75 -20.81 10.05 -5.35
C GLY A 75 -19.53 9.55 -4.71
N ARG A 76 -18.78 10.38 -3.96
CA ARG A 76 -17.48 9.97 -3.43
C ARG A 76 -17.60 9.33 -2.04
N HIS A 77 -17.15 8.09 -1.94
CA HIS A 77 -17.17 7.29 -0.72
C HIS A 77 -15.74 7.05 -0.21
N ALA A 78 -15.46 7.45 1.03
CA ALA A 78 -14.17 7.21 1.66
C ALA A 78 -14.03 5.73 2.03
N ILE A 79 -12.87 5.13 1.78
CA ILE A 79 -12.54 3.77 2.16
C ILE A 79 -11.62 3.81 3.38
N HIS A 80 -12.10 3.28 4.51
CA HIS A 80 -11.33 3.17 5.75
C HIS A 80 -11.03 1.72 6.12
N GLY A 81 -11.71 0.76 5.49
CA GLY A 81 -11.43 -0.66 5.59
C GLY A 81 -12.29 -1.49 4.64
N ASP A 82 -12.41 -2.77 4.95
CA ASP A 82 -13.10 -3.74 4.08
C ASP A 82 -14.61 -3.50 4.00
N LYS A 83 -15.19 -2.78 4.97
CA LYS A 83 -16.62 -2.46 4.95
C LYS A 83 -16.97 -1.65 3.70
N GLU A 84 -16.20 -0.61 3.40
CA GLU A 84 -16.48 0.26 2.25
C GLU A 84 -16.08 -0.39 0.92
N ILE A 85 -15.16 -1.36 0.94
CA ILE A 85 -14.85 -2.19 -0.22
C ILE A 85 -16.00 -3.15 -0.54
N ASN A 86 -16.65 -3.70 0.48
CA ASN A 86 -17.87 -4.49 0.28
C ASN A 86 -19.00 -3.62 -0.28
N GLU A 87 -19.14 -2.37 0.18
CA GLU A 87 -20.10 -1.41 -0.39
C GLU A 87 -19.80 -1.11 -1.87
N LEU A 88 -18.53 -0.86 -2.23
CA LEU A 88 -18.09 -0.72 -3.62
C LEU A 88 -18.46 -1.96 -4.46
N ARG A 89 -18.22 -3.16 -3.93
CA ARG A 89 -18.53 -4.42 -4.62
C ARG A 89 -20.04 -4.60 -4.82
N GLU A 90 -20.83 -4.28 -3.82
CA GLU A 90 -22.28 -4.32 -3.93
C GLU A 90 -22.80 -3.32 -4.97
N ASP A 91 -22.28 -2.09 -4.93
CA ASP A 91 -22.64 -1.04 -5.88
C ASP A 91 -22.28 -1.45 -7.31
N PHE A 92 -21.06 -1.95 -7.51
CA PHE A 92 -20.61 -2.49 -8.78
C PHE A 92 -21.51 -3.57 -9.32
N ASN A 93 -21.89 -4.54 -8.49
CA ASN A 93 -22.74 -5.65 -8.92
C ASN A 93 -24.16 -5.19 -9.29
N LYS A 94 -24.67 -4.12 -8.66
CA LYS A 94 -25.98 -3.53 -8.95
C LYS A 94 -25.95 -2.65 -10.20
N ASN A 95 -24.87 -1.90 -10.37
CA ASN A 95 -24.71 -0.83 -11.36
C ASN A 95 -23.61 -1.16 -12.39
N ARG A 96 -23.44 -2.43 -12.73
CA ARG A 96 -22.35 -2.89 -13.60
C ARG A 96 -22.51 -2.37 -15.02
N HIS A 97 -21.85 -1.25 -15.31
CA HIS A 97 -21.79 -0.65 -16.64
C HIS A 97 -20.44 -0.84 -17.32
N THR A 98 -19.38 -1.03 -16.54
CA THR A 98 -18.00 -1.24 -17.00
C THR A 98 -17.35 -2.35 -16.17
N ASP A 99 -16.19 -2.84 -16.60
CA ASP A 99 -15.34 -3.74 -15.82
C ASP A 99 -14.15 -2.96 -15.20
N GLU A 100 -14.38 -1.69 -14.83
CA GLU A 100 -13.35 -0.78 -14.30
C GLU A 100 -13.73 -0.20 -12.94
N PHE A 101 -12.77 -0.12 -12.03
CA PHE A 101 -12.93 0.51 -10.73
C PHE A 101 -12.08 1.75 -10.57
N TYR A 102 -12.74 2.87 -10.31
CA TYR A 102 -12.08 4.16 -10.13
C TYR A 102 -11.79 4.36 -8.64
N ILE A 103 -10.52 4.20 -8.27
CA ILE A 103 -10.03 4.40 -6.90
C ILE A 103 -9.15 5.64 -6.88
N TYR A 104 -9.43 6.57 -5.98
CA TYR A 104 -8.74 7.85 -5.85
C TYR A 104 -7.99 7.90 -4.52
N PHE A 105 -6.70 8.15 -4.59
CA PHE A 105 -5.85 8.40 -3.42
C PHE A 105 -5.71 9.92 -3.27
N ASP A 106 -6.32 10.47 -2.22
CA ASP A 106 -6.11 11.88 -1.86
C ASP A 106 -4.74 11.97 -1.20
N HIS A 107 -3.78 12.61 -1.88
CA HIS A 107 -2.46 12.82 -1.32
C HIS A 107 -2.45 14.04 -0.41
N PRO A 108 -1.64 14.03 0.67
CA PRO A 108 -1.20 15.29 1.25
C PRO A 108 -0.54 16.11 0.13
N VAL A 109 -0.74 17.43 0.12
CA VAL A 109 -0.16 18.30 -0.92
C VAL A 109 1.35 18.04 -0.97
N ASP A 110 1.83 17.48 -2.09
CA ASP A 110 3.23 17.12 -2.30
C ASP A 110 4.09 18.39 -2.24
N LEU A 111 4.63 18.70 -1.06
CA LEU A 111 5.96 19.25 -0.94
C LEU A 111 6.91 18.05 -1.08
N PRO A 112 7.88 18.07 -2.00
CA PRO A 112 8.77 16.92 -2.19
C PRO A 112 9.53 16.66 -0.90
N GLU A 113 9.26 15.53 -0.26
CA GLU A 113 10.15 15.02 0.77
C GLU A 113 11.40 14.50 0.04
N VAL A 114 12.44 15.33 0.02
CA VAL A 114 13.76 14.94 -0.46
C VAL A 114 14.25 13.87 0.50
N ILE A 115 13.95 12.60 0.21
CA ILE A 115 14.63 11.49 0.85
C ILE A 115 16.07 11.57 0.34
N GLY A 116 16.91 12.25 1.11
CA GLY A 116 18.35 12.29 0.93
C GLY A 116 18.90 10.88 1.08
N LYS A 117 18.81 10.09 0.01
CA LYS A 117 19.45 8.80 -0.09
C LYS A 117 20.95 9.07 -0.20
N GLY A 118 21.63 8.92 0.92
CA GLY A 118 23.05 9.21 1.07
C GLY A 118 23.92 8.53 0.00
N VAL A 119 24.84 9.34 -0.52
CA VAL A 119 26.21 9.02 -0.99
C VAL A 119 26.32 8.02 -2.14
N GLY A 120 26.41 8.58 -3.34
CA GLY A 120 27.22 8.07 -4.44
C GLY A 120 27.99 9.25 -5.01
N GLU A 121 29.28 9.29 -4.74
CA GLU A 121 30.23 10.32 -5.16
C GLU A 121 30.34 10.34 -6.69
N ASP A 122 30.10 11.48 -7.33
CA ASP A 122 30.94 11.95 -8.43
C ASP A 122 30.98 13.47 -8.45
N VAL A 123 32.20 14.00 -8.44
CA VAL A 123 32.53 15.42 -8.41
C VAL A 123 32.72 15.87 -9.85
N VAL A 124 31.91 16.83 -10.32
CA VAL A 124 32.40 17.81 -11.31
C VAL A 124 31.91 19.20 -10.93
N ILE A 125 32.89 20.04 -10.61
CA ILE A 125 32.79 21.42 -10.16
C ILE A 125 32.31 22.32 -11.31
N SER A 126 31.39 23.25 -11.04
CA SER A 126 31.33 24.52 -11.76
C SER A 126 31.51 25.64 -10.74
N SER A 127 32.64 26.32 -10.86
CA SER A 127 33.07 27.45 -10.03
C SER A 127 32.13 28.63 -10.23
N ASP A 128 31.56 29.15 -9.15
CA ASP A 128 31.83 30.51 -8.65
C ASP A 128 30.87 30.85 -7.49
N ASP A 129 31.48 31.18 -6.34
CA ASP A 129 30.92 31.77 -5.12
C ASP A 129 29.92 30.91 -4.31
N ILE A 130 30.29 30.37 -3.14
CA ILE A 130 30.12 31.00 -1.80
C ILE A 130 30.85 30.22 -0.69
N SER A 131 31.57 30.99 0.12
CA SER A 131 32.15 30.72 1.46
C SER A 131 31.81 29.42 2.21
N LEU A 132 32.87 28.63 2.39
CA LEU A 132 33.34 28.00 3.62
C LEU A 132 32.48 28.19 4.90
N LYS A 133 32.00 27.08 5.47
CA LYS A 133 32.18 26.81 6.91
C LYS A 133 32.23 25.31 7.16
N SER A 134 33.46 24.83 7.26
CA SER A 134 33.84 23.55 7.82
C SER A 134 33.49 23.52 9.30
N SER A 135 32.72 22.53 9.75
CA SER A 135 32.82 22.03 11.12
C SER A 135 33.03 20.53 11.04
N SER A 136 34.29 20.15 11.20
CA SER A 136 34.75 18.78 11.35
C SER A 136 34.03 18.13 12.53
N PHE A 137 33.43 16.97 12.30
CA PHE A 137 33.08 16.03 13.35
C PHE A 137 33.69 14.69 12.96
N SER A 138 34.93 14.45 13.42
CA SER A 138 35.47 13.09 13.48
C SER A 138 34.94 12.44 14.74
N SER A 139 34.19 11.36 14.59
CA SER A 139 34.00 10.40 15.66
C SER A 139 34.24 9.01 15.07
N ASP A 140 35.47 8.56 15.27
CA ASP A 140 35.92 7.18 15.19
C ASP A 140 35.26 6.42 16.34
N ASP A 141 34.29 5.54 16.04
CA ASP A 141 33.76 4.57 16.99
C ASP A 141 34.15 3.16 16.53
N GLY A 142 35.36 2.78 16.92
CA GLY A 142 35.90 1.44 16.73
C GLY A 142 34.99 0.35 17.30
N TYR A 143 34.17 -0.24 16.44
CA TYR A 143 33.46 -1.48 16.72
C TYR A 143 34.42 -2.66 16.54
N LYS A 144 34.63 -3.44 17.60
CA LYS A 144 35.21 -4.78 17.48
C LYS A 144 34.09 -5.74 17.16
N SER A 145 34.09 -6.28 15.95
CA SER A 145 33.24 -7.41 15.58
C SER A 145 33.60 -8.60 16.46
N THR A 146 32.72 -8.95 17.41
CA THR A 146 32.71 -10.29 17.98
C THR A 146 31.87 -11.15 17.05
N GLU A 147 32.57 -11.89 16.20
CA GLU A 147 32.06 -13.02 15.45
C GLU A 147 31.14 -13.89 16.32
N ASP A 148 29.87 -13.95 15.96
CA ASP A 148 28.86 -14.83 16.55
C ASP A 148 29.20 -16.26 16.10
N GLU A 149 29.63 -17.11 17.03
CA GLU A 149 30.03 -18.49 16.72
C GLU A 149 28.85 -19.25 16.10
N ALA A 150 29.12 -19.97 15.02
CA ALA A 150 28.13 -20.81 14.36
C ALA A 150 27.53 -21.84 15.32
N TYR A 151 26.21 -21.87 15.42
CA TYR A 151 25.43 -22.81 16.23
C TYR A 151 25.89 -24.26 16.02
N LYS A 152 26.31 -24.93 17.10
CA LYS A 152 26.56 -26.38 17.10
C LYS A 152 25.25 -27.12 17.41
N PRO A 153 24.80 -28.06 16.56
CA PRO A 153 23.63 -28.86 16.85
C PRO A 153 23.88 -29.76 18.07
N PRO A 154 22.81 -30.13 18.80
CA PRO A 154 22.90 -31.08 19.89
C PRO A 154 23.44 -32.43 19.42
N LEU A 155 24.18 -33.10 20.32
CA LEU A 155 24.81 -34.39 20.07
C LEU A 155 23.75 -35.47 19.73
N PRO A 156 24.06 -36.41 18.82
CA PRO A 156 23.15 -37.47 18.45
C PRO A 156 23.00 -38.42 19.63
N GLY A 157 21.78 -38.53 20.18
CA GLY A 157 21.48 -39.41 21.32
C GLY A 157 20.48 -38.87 22.34
N TYR A 158 19.88 -37.70 22.13
CA TYR A 158 18.65 -37.36 22.86
C TYR A 158 17.48 -38.04 22.13
N GLU A 159 17.09 -39.22 22.60
CA GLU A 159 15.79 -39.78 22.25
C GLU A 159 14.76 -39.03 23.09
N SER A 160 13.88 -38.29 22.41
CA SER A 160 12.70 -37.73 23.04
C SER A 160 11.68 -38.85 23.20
N ASP A 161 11.71 -39.50 24.35
CA ASP A 161 10.66 -40.42 24.76
C ASP A 161 9.48 -39.65 25.38
N ASP A 162 8.29 -40.15 25.04
CA ASP A 162 6.97 -39.94 25.61
C ASP A 162 6.25 -38.59 25.37
N SER A 163 4.95 -38.57 25.04
CA SER A 163 3.91 -39.57 25.27
C SER A 163 2.83 -39.46 24.19
N GLY A 164 2.46 -40.59 23.62
CA GLY A 164 1.25 -40.71 22.80
C GLY A 164 -0.03 -40.61 23.63
N SER A 165 -1.10 -40.18 22.98
CA SER A 165 -2.43 -40.74 23.22
C SER A 165 -3.22 -40.68 21.91
N ASP A 166 -3.70 -41.85 21.54
CA ASP A 166 -4.33 -42.27 20.31
C ASP A 166 -5.85 -42.03 20.28
N ASP A 167 -6.32 -41.84 19.05
CA ASP A 167 -7.61 -42.15 18.41
C ASP A 167 -8.92 -42.21 19.22
N SER A 168 -9.96 -41.57 18.66
CA SER A 168 -11.13 -42.31 18.14
C SER A 168 -12.12 -41.39 17.40
N LEU A 169 -12.23 -41.60 16.09
CA LEU A 169 -13.40 -41.28 15.28
C LEU A 169 -14.64 -42.03 15.82
N ASN A 170 -15.79 -41.35 16.01
CA ASN A 170 -17.06 -41.94 15.58
C ASN A 170 -18.25 -40.98 15.43
N LYS A 171 -19.04 -41.32 14.42
CA LYS A 171 -20.16 -40.65 13.76
C LYS A 171 -21.50 -41.04 14.40
N LYS A 172 -22.40 -40.07 14.69
CA LYS A 172 -23.87 -40.28 14.72
C LYS A 172 -24.59 -38.92 14.90
N LYS A 173 -25.28 -38.35 13.89
CA LYS A 173 -26.62 -38.63 13.33
C LYS A 173 -27.81 -38.37 14.29
N ASN A 174 -28.75 -37.56 13.78
CA ASN A 174 -30.18 -37.38 14.11
C ASN A 174 -30.43 -36.35 15.23
N LYS A 175 -31.35 -35.39 15.09
CA LYS A 175 -32.69 -35.39 14.50
C LYS A 175 -33.06 -33.99 14.02
#